data_AF-A0A088E538-F1
#
_entry.id   AF-A0A088E538-F1
#
_cell.length_a   1.000
_cell.length_b   1.000
_cell.length_c   1.000
_cell.angle_alpha   90.00
_cell.angle_beta   90.00
_cell.angle_gamma   90.00
#
_symmetry.space_group_name_H-M   'P 1'
#
loop_
_entity.id
_entity.type
_entity.pdbx_description
1 polymer ?
#
loop_
_entity_poly.entity_id
_entity_poly.type
_entity_poly.pdbx_seq_one_letter_code
_entity_poly.pdbx_strand_id
1 'polypeptide(L)'
;MIDIEDFLRYMGKVVEIRRVTDLEWTFKLRDAIMLSGILRVNPGIVTDIEFRFRSPDGIGRIKITKGTILEASYEGILSLQLRPRVRDCSKILVGRETP
;
A
#
# COMPACT_ATOMS: atom_id res chain seq x y z
N MET A 1 6.29 -14.38 2.62
CA MET A 1 5.09 -14.05 1.81
C MET A 1 4.87 -12.56 1.99
N ILE A 2 4.53 -11.82 0.93
CA ILE A 2 4.28 -10.37 1.08
C ILE A 2 2.96 -10.20 1.82
N ASP A 3 2.98 -9.65 3.02
CA ASP A 3 1.76 -9.41 3.80
C ASP A 3 1.14 -8.05 3.45
N ILE A 4 0.18 -8.08 2.54
CA ILE A 4 -0.54 -6.90 2.08
C ILE A 4 -1.49 -6.38 3.14
N GLU A 5 -2.08 -7.24 3.95
CA GLU A 5 -3.04 -6.81 4.96
C GLU A 5 -2.35 -6.05 6.08
N ASP A 6 -1.18 -6.52 6.52
CA ASP A 6 -0.36 -5.81 7.50
C ASP A 6 0.15 -4.47 6.98
N PHE A 7 0.54 -4.41 5.70
CA PHE A 7 0.87 -3.14 5.06
C PHE A 7 -0.32 -2.15 5.10
N LEU A 8 -1.52 -2.60 4.71
CA LEU A 8 -2.73 -1.76 4.74
C LEU A 8 -3.11 -1.35 6.18
N ARG A 9 -2.89 -2.24 7.16
CA ARG A 9 -3.08 -1.95 8.60
C ARG A 9 -2.11 -0.91 9.11
N TYR A 10 -0.87 -0.93 8.64
CA TYR A 10 0.11 0.09 9.03
C TYR A 10 -0.17 1.44 8.36
N MET A 11 -0.67 1.44 7.11
CA MET A 11 -1.04 2.66 6.40
C MET A 11 -2.21 3.43 7.04
N GLY A 12 -3.02 2.83 7.91
CA GLY A 12 -4.18 3.52 8.48
C GLY A 12 -5.07 2.63 9.32
N LYS A 13 -6.00 3.24 10.06
CA LYS A 13 -6.99 2.46 10.81
C LYS A 13 -7.90 1.74 9.82
N VAL A 14 -7.79 0.42 9.77
CA VAL A 14 -8.61 -0.41 8.87
C VAL A 14 -10.07 -0.31 9.25
N VAL A 15 -10.90 0.04 8.27
CA VAL A 15 -12.36 -0.09 8.34
C VAL A 15 -12.77 -1.37 7.62
N GLU A 16 -12.18 -1.64 6.46
CA GLU A 16 -12.50 -2.79 5.63
C GLU A 16 -11.27 -3.17 4.80
N ILE A 17 -10.94 -4.46 4.74
CA ILE A 17 -10.05 -5.04 3.74
C ILE A 17 -10.78 -6.25 3.18
N ARG A 18 -10.91 -6.32 1.86
CA ARG A 18 -11.51 -7.46 1.17
C ARG A 18 -10.61 -7.88 0.03
N ARG A 19 -10.11 -9.11 0.13
CA ARG A 19 -9.39 -9.79 -0.95
C ARG A 19 -10.38 -10.09 -2.08
N VAL A 20 -10.12 -9.54 -3.27
CA VAL A 20 -10.93 -9.74 -4.48
C VAL A 20 -10.40 -10.92 -5.27
N THR A 21 -9.07 -11.01 -5.41
CA THR A 21 -8.36 -12.13 -6.02
C THR A 21 -7.10 -12.44 -5.24
N ASP A 22 -6.31 -13.42 -5.68
CA ASP A 22 -5.04 -13.71 -5.03
C ASP A 22 -4.06 -12.54 -5.01
N LEU A 23 -4.22 -11.59 -5.94
CA LEU A 23 -3.32 -10.48 -6.20
C LEU A 23 -4.03 -9.12 -6.17
N GLU A 24 -5.29 -9.05 -5.75
CA GLU A 24 -6.07 -7.81 -5.70
C GLU A 24 -6.88 -7.70 -4.41
N TRP A 25 -6.84 -6.51 -3.80
CA TRP A 25 -7.58 -6.15 -2.61
C TRP A 25 -8.36 -4.86 -2.84
N THR A 26 -9.55 -4.80 -2.28
CA THR A 26 -10.27 -3.55 -2.02
C THR A 26 -10.10 -3.19 -0.56
N PHE A 27 -9.96 -1.91 -0.25
CA PHE A 27 -9.73 -1.47 1.12
C PHE A 27 -10.40 -0.14 1.43
N LYS A 28 -10.71 0.06 2.71
CA LYS A 28 -11.12 1.33 3.32
C LYS A 28 -10.31 1.56 4.59
N LEU A 29 -9.64 2.70 4.64
CA LEU A 29 -8.86 3.15 5.79
C LEU A 29 -9.48 4.43 6.34
N ARG A 30 -9.53 4.54 7.66
CA ARG A 30 -9.92 5.76 8.35
C ARG A 30 -8.67 6.48 8.84
N ASP A 31 -8.57 7.74 8.45
CA ASP A 31 -7.64 8.71 9.03
C ASP A 31 -8.41 10.00 9.32
N ALA A 32 -7.82 11.19 9.13
CA ALA A 32 -8.52 12.47 9.10
C ALA A 32 -9.70 12.48 8.11
N ILE A 33 -9.61 11.70 7.03
CA ILE A 33 -10.68 11.46 6.08
C ILE A 33 -10.80 9.96 5.79
N MET A 34 -11.93 9.55 5.19
CA MET A 34 -12.10 8.18 4.72
C MET A 34 -11.34 7.99 3.41
N LEU A 35 -10.42 7.03 3.39
CA LEU A 35 -9.66 6.64 2.21
C LEU A 35 -10.21 5.31 1.71
N SER A 36 -10.53 5.22 0.42
CA SER A 36 -10.97 3.97 -0.19
C SER A 36 -10.27 3.72 -1.49
N GLY A 37 -9.92 2.46 -1.76
CA GLY A 37 -9.09 2.14 -2.91
C GLY A 37 -9.03 0.66 -3.27
N ILE A 38 -8.22 0.41 -4.30
CA ILE A 38 -7.84 -0.93 -4.75
C ILE A 38 -6.32 -1.02 -4.69
N LEU A 39 -5.81 -2.16 -4.23
CA LEU A 39 -4.41 -2.53 -4.29
C LEU A 39 -4.25 -3.76 -5.18
N ARG A 40 -3.25 -3.73 -6.05
CA ARG A 40 -2.87 -4.83 -6.95
C ARG A 40 -1.40 -5.19 -6.76
N VAL A 41 -1.11 -6.48 -6.77
CA VAL A 41 0.23 -7.02 -6.72
C VAL A 41 0.54 -7.67 -8.06
N ASN A 42 1.56 -7.17 -8.75
CA ASN A 42 2.03 -7.73 -10.01
C ASN A 42 3.38 -8.43 -9.75
N PRO A 43 3.39 -9.76 -9.56
CA PRO A 43 4.62 -10.50 -9.32
C PRO A 43 5.47 -10.59 -10.59
N GLY A 44 6.78 -10.48 -10.43
CA GLY A 44 7.78 -10.55 -11.48
C GLY A 44 9.18 -10.61 -10.88
N ILE A 45 10.22 -10.41 -11.71
CA ILE A 45 11.61 -10.26 -11.21
C ILE A 45 11.68 -9.11 -10.18
N VAL A 46 10.94 -8.05 -10.47
CA VAL A 46 10.56 -6.99 -9.53
C VAL A 46 9.07 -7.15 -9.28
N THR A 47 8.69 -7.30 -8.02
CA THR A 47 7.28 -7.27 -7.63
C THR A 47 6.82 -5.82 -7.54
N ASP A 48 5.73 -5.51 -8.23
CA ASP A 48 5.18 -4.17 -8.29
C ASP A 48 3.81 -4.13 -7.61
N ILE A 49 3.72 -3.35 -6.55
CA ILE A 49 2.52 -3.19 -5.74
C ILE A 49 1.98 -1.79 -6.02
N GLU A 50 0.83 -1.74 -6.69
CA GLU A 50 0.16 -0.49 -7.02
C GLU A 50 -1.12 -0.39 -6.20
N PHE A 51 -1.37 0.75 -5.58
CA PHE A 51 -2.65 1.03 -4.94
C PHE A 51 -3.19 2.37 -5.38
N ARG A 52 -4.49 2.41 -5.68
CA ARG A 52 -5.20 3.59 -6.15
C ARG A 52 -6.30 3.94 -5.17
N PHE A 53 -6.25 5.13 -4.62
CA PHE A 53 -7.36 5.72 -3.88
C PHE A 53 -8.33 6.36 -4.88
N ARG A 54 -9.63 6.16 -4.66
CA ARG A 54 -10.72 6.73 -5.47
C ARG A 54 -11.33 7.99 -4.86
N SER A 55 -11.04 8.24 -3.59
CA SER A 55 -11.56 9.40 -2.87
C SER A 55 -10.77 9.61 -1.58
N PRO A 56 -10.05 10.74 -1.46
CA PRO A 56 -9.53 11.55 -2.56
C PRO A 56 -8.68 10.72 -3.53
N ASP A 57 -8.57 11.18 -4.77
CA ASP A 57 -7.80 10.50 -5.79
C ASP A 57 -6.30 10.54 -5.51
N GLY A 58 -5.65 9.40 -5.76
CA GLY A 58 -4.21 9.27 -5.71
C GLY A 58 -3.75 7.85 -6.01
N ILE A 59 -2.47 7.72 -6.35
CA ILE A 59 -1.84 6.49 -6.77
C ILE A 59 -0.53 6.36 -6.00
N GLY A 60 -0.33 5.21 -5.36
CA GLY A 60 0.94 4.82 -4.79
C GLY A 60 1.48 3.57 -5.45
N ARG A 61 2.82 3.48 -5.48
CA ARG A 61 3.53 2.38 -6.11
C ARG A 61 4.72 1.98 -5.26
N ILE A 62 4.91 0.67 -5.11
CA ILE A 62 6.03 0.09 -4.37
C ILE A 62 6.65 -1.00 -5.24
N LYS A 63 7.94 -0.86 -5.55
CA LYS A 63 8.71 -1.87 -6.29
C LYS A 63 9.67 -2.57 -5.35
N ILE A 64 9.59 -3.90 -5.34
CA ILE A 64 10.36 -4.74 -4.41
C ILE A 64 11.12 -5.80 -5.19
N THR A 65 12.37 -6.05 -4.80
CA THR A 65 13.15 -7.21 -5.23
C THR A 65 13.85 -7.83 -4.03
N LYS A 66 13.84 -9.16 -3.91
CA LYS A 66 14.58 -9.97 -2.90
C LYS A 66 14.95 -9.23 -1.59
N GLY A 67 13.94 -8.82 -0.81
CA GLY A 67 14.15 -8.18 0.50
C GLY A 67 14.58 -6.70 0.49
N THR A 68 14.48 -6.04 -0.67
CA THR A 68 14.85 -4.64 -0.88
C THR A 68 13.71 -3.88 -1.56
N ILE A 69 13.44 -2.68 -1.06
CA ILE A 69 12.52 -1.72 -1.71
C ILE A 69 13.34 -0.90 -2.70
N LEU A 70 12.99 -0.98 -3.98
CA LEU A 70 13.60 -0.21 -5.06
C LEU A 70 12.93 1.17 -5.19
N GLU A 71 11.61 1.22 -4.99
CA GLU A 71 10.81 2.42 -5.12
C GLU A 71 9.64 2.35 -4.13
N ALA A 72 9.32 3.46 -3.49
CA ALA A 72 8.08 3.66 -2.74
C ALA A 72 7.64 5.10 -2.99
N SER A 73 6.59 5.28 -3.79
CA SER A 73 6.14 6.57 -4.28
C SER A 73 4.64 6.73 -4.10
N TYR A 74 4.21 7.98 -4.02
CA TYR A 74 2.81 8.36 -3.99
C TYR A 74 2.61 9.72 -4.65
N GLU A 75 1.54 9.80 -5.44
CA GLU A 75 1.06 10.98 -6.15
C GLU A 75 -0.45 11.14 -5.96
N GLY A 76 -0.92 12.36 -5.74
CA GLY A 76 -2.33 12.66 -5.48
C GLY A 76 -2.53 13.80 -4.49
N ILE A 77 -3.78 14.09 -4.15
CA ILE A 77 -4.16 15.24 -3.32
C ILE A 77 -3.47 15.22 -1.95
N LEU A 78 -3.27 14.03 -1.38
CA LEU A 78 -2.65 13.84 -0.06
C LEU A 78 -1.14 13.55 -0.13
N SER A 79 -0.44 13.99 -1.18
CA SER A 79 0.97 13.61 -1.39
C SER A 79 1.90 13.91 -0.22
N LEU A 80 1.71 15.06 0.43
CA LEU A 80 2.53 15.47 1.57
C LEU A 80 2.39 14.53 2.78
N GLN A 81 1.21 13.93 2.96
CA GLN A 81 0.89 13.07 4.10
C GLN A 81 1.19 11.61 3.78
N LEU A 82 0.76 11.15 2.61
CA LEU A 82 0.85 9.73 2.26
C LEU A 82 2.21 9.32 1.72
N ARG A 83 2.98 10.19 1.04
CA ARG A 83 4.31 9.82 0.55
C ARG A 83 5.28 9.33 1.66
N PRO A 84 5.48 10.04 2.79
CA PRO A 84 6.33 9.53 3.86
C PRO A 84 5.76 8.24 4.45
N ARG A 85 4.44 8.19 4.67
CA ARG A 85 3.77 7.02 5.25
C ARG A 85 3.91 5.77 4.38
N VAL A 86 3.72 5.88 3.08
CA VAL A 86 3.91 4.78 2.12
C VAL A 86 5.35 4.26 2.18
N ARG A 87 6.32 5.17 2.22
CA ARG A 87 7.74 4.80 2.35
C ARG A 87 7.99 4.03 3.65
N ASP A 88 7.46 4.49 4.77
CA ASP A 88 7.63 3.80 6.06
C ASP A 88 6.91 2.45 6.08
N CYS A 89 5.63 2.41 5.71
CA CYS A 89 4.85 1.17 5.71
C CYS A 89 5.39 0.10 4.75
N SER A 90 6.03 0.50 3.65
CA SER A 90 6.62 -0.44 2.69
C SER A 90 7.68 -1.36 3.28
N LYS A 91 8.29 -0.98 4.43
CA LYS A 91 9.31 -1.80 5.11
C LYS A 91 8.76 -3.13 5.66
N ILE A 92 7.47 -3.19 5.99
CA ILE A 92 6.79 -4.44 6.39
C ILE A 92 6.85 -5.46 5.24
N LEU A 93 6.72 -4.99 4.00
CA LEU A 93 6.67 -5.86 2.80
C LEU A 93 8.00 -6.59 2.53
N VAL A 94 9.09 -6.15 3.15
CA VAL A 94 10.42 -6.78 3.09
C VAL A 94 10.89 -7.34 4.44
N GLY A 95 10.00 -7.42 5.44
CA GLY A 95 10.28 -8.01 6.76
C GLY A 95 11.25 -7.20 7.62
N ARG A 96 11.37 -5.88 7.39
CA ARG A 96 12.30 -5.03 8.15
C ARG A 96 11.68 -4.37 9.39
N GLU A 97 10.36 -4.32 9.50
CA GLU A 97 9.62 -3.78 10.65
C GLU A 97 8.37 -4.66 10.88
N THR A 98 7.95 -4.82 12.15
CA THR A 98 6.65 -5.42 12.54
C THR A 98 5.75 -4.30 13.07
N PRO A 99 4.43 -4.31 12.78
CA PRO A 99 3.50 -3.26 13.20
C PRO A 99 3.34 -3.16 14.72
#